data_AF-W1EYH3-F1
#
_entry.id   AF-W1EYH3-F1
#
_cell.length_a   1.000
_cell.length_b   1.000
_cell.length_c   1.000
_cell.angle_alpha   90.00
_cell.angle_beta   90.00
_cell.angle_gamma   90.00
#
_symmetry.space_group_name_H-M   'P 1'
#
loop_
_entity.id
_entity.type
_entity.pdbx_description
1 polymer ?
#
loop_
_entity_poly.entity_id
_entity_poly.type
_entity_poly.pdbx_seq_one_letter_code
_entity_poly.pdbx_strand_id
1 'polypeptide(L)'
;MSIVKEEHKATLRKWHEELQEKRGERASLRRSTTVNDVCLTDGFRLFLKNRQIKWQDEPEWRITALALIAAVSANVKAIDERQPFAAQLAAVMSKGRFYSSVGSKNTG
;
A
#
# COMPACT_ATOMS: atom_id res chain seq x y z
N MET A 1 16.17 1.59 17.73
CA MET A 1 15.79 2.93 17.21
C MET A 1 14.75 2.69 16.11
N SER A 2 13.50 3.13 16.29
CA SER A 2 12.46 2.91 15.27
C SER A 2 12.57 4.00 14.19
N ILE A 3 12.81 3.59 12.94
CA ILE A 3 12.85 4.48 11.77
C ILE A 3 11.49 5.19 11.60
N VAL A 4 10.39 4.51 11.97
CA VAL A 4 9.04 5.08 11.92
C VAL A 4 8.63 5.53 13.33
N LYS A 5 8.55 6.85 13.52
CA LYS A 5 7.98 7.48 14.71
C LYS A 5 6.44 7.36 14.70
N GLU A 6 5.82 7.37 15.86
CA GLU A 6 4.35 7.30 15.99
C GLU A 6 3.64 8.45 15.27
N GLU A 7 4.25 9.65 15.23
CA GLU A 7 3.76 10.79 14.46
C GLU A 7 3.60 10.46 12.96
N HIS A 8 4.56 9.74 12.38
CA HIS A 8 4.51 9.32 10.98
C HIS A 8 3.36 8.33 10.72
N LYS A 9 3.07 7.45 11.68
CA LYS A 9 1.97 6.49 11.56
C LYS A 9 0.62 7.18 11.59
N ALA A 10 0.41 8.12 12.52
CA ALA A 10 -0.83 8.89 12.62
C ALA A 10 -1.08 9.69 11.34
N THR A 11 -0.03 10.30 10.80
CA THR A 11 -0.14 11.05 9.56
C THR A 11 -0.42 10.16 8.34
N LEU A 12 0.28 9.03 8.21
CA LEU A 12 0.00 8.04 7.15
C LEU A 12 -1.44 7.52 7.19
N ARG A 13 -1.99 7.34 8.39
CA ARG A 13 -3.38 6.92 8.58
C ARG A 13 -4.36 7.95 8.07
N LYS A 14 -4.17 9.21 8.46
CA LYS A 14 -5.01 10.31 7.99
C LYS A 14 -4.97 10.42 6.46
N TRP A 15 -3.78 10.29 5.86
CA TRP A 15 -3.68 10.27 4.40
C TRP A 15 -4.39 9.07 3.77
N HIS A 16 -4.29 7.87 4.36
CA HIS A 16 -5.00 6.69 3.86
C HIS A 16 -6.51 6.90 3.88
N GLU A 17 -7.06 7.51 4.92
CA GLU A 17 -8.47 7.89 5.02
C GLU A 17 -8.86 8.88 3.92
N GLU A 18 -8.10 9.96 3.75
CA GLU A 18 -8.30 10.95 2.66
C GLU A 18 -8.24 10.30 1.27
N LEU A 19 -7.35 9.32 1.08
CA LEU A 19 -7.24 8.57 -0.17
C LEU A 19 -8.45 7.66 -0.40
N GLN A 20 -9.07 7.10 0.65
CA GLN A 20 -10.28 6.29 0.51
C GLN A 20 -11.43 7.13 -0.04
N GLU A 21 -11.55 8.39 0.38
CA GLU A 21 -12.57 9.34 -0.10
C GLU A 21 -12.34 9.70 -1.59
N LYS A 22 -11.08 9.80 -2.01
CA LYS A 22 -10.70 10.13 -3.39
C LYS A 22 -10.58 8.90 -4.29
N ARG A 23 -11.74 8.30 -4.61
CA ARG A 23 -11.84 7.07 -5.43
C ARG A 23 -11.05 7.11 -6.75
N GLY A 24 -10.96 8.26 -7.41
CA GLY A 24 -10.20 8.45 -8.65
C GLY A 24 -8.70 8.29 -8.47
N GLU A 25 -8.12 8.97 -7.48
CA GLU A 25 -6.69 8.89 -7.17
C GLU A 25 -6.30 7.49 -6.70
N ARG A 26 -7.16 6.87 -5.87
CA ARG A 26 -6.98 5.49 -5.43
C ARG A 26 -7.00 4.49 -6.58
N ALA A 27 -7.90 4.68 -7.56
CA ALA A 27 -7.97 3.83 -8.74
C ALA A 27 -6.71 3.96 -9.61
N SER A 28 -6.18 5.17 -9.77
CA SER A 28 -4.93 5.41 -10.49
C SER A 28 -3.75 4.73 -9.81
N LEU A 29 -3.57 4.90 -8.49
CA LEU A 29 -2.51 4.25 -7.73
C LEU A 29 -2.60 2.72 -7.77
N ARG A 30 -3.81 2.15 -7.73
CA ARG A 30 -4.02 0.70 -7.81
C ARG A 30 -3.65 0.10 -9.18
N ARG A 31 -3.74 0.90 -10.25
CA ARG A 31 -3.42 0.46 -11.61
C ARG A 31 -1.93 0.61 -11.93
N SER A 32 -1.19 1.40 -11.15
CA SER A 32 0.25 1.55 -11.30
C SER A 32 0.95 0.21 -11.05
N THR A 33 1.80 -0.20 -11.99
CA THR A 33 2.51 -1.49 -11.94
C THR A 33 3.98 -1.34 -11.57
N THR A 34 4.55 -0.17 -11.82
CA THR A 34 5.94 0.17 -11.48
C THR A 34 5.99 1.36 -10.53
N VAL A 35 7.11 1.51 -9.81
CA VAL A 35 7.38 2.67 -8.94
C VAL A 35 7.30 3.98 -9.74
N ASN A 36 7.78 3.97 -11.00
CA ASN A 36 7.71 5.14 -11.87
C ASN A 36 6.26 5.51 -12.20
N ASP A 37 5.39 4.52 -12.47
CA ASP A 37 3.97 4.78 -12.73
C ASP A 37 3.31 5.45 -11.51
N VAL A 38 3.63 4.98 -10.31
CA VAL A 38 3.15 5.56 -9.05
C VAL A 38 3.60 7.01 -8.93
N CYS A 39 4.90 7.28 -9.19
CA CYS A 39 5.48 8.61 -9.13
C CYS A 39 4.82 9.63 -10.07
N LEU A 40 4.23 9.16 -11.17
CA LEU A 40 3.53 9.99 -12.15
C LEU A 40 2.06 10.25 -11.79
N THR A 41 1.50 9.52 -10.81
CA THR A 41 0.10 9.70 -10.42
C THR A 41 -0.14 10.96 -9.58
N ASP A 42 -1.31 11.56 -9.75
CA ASP A 42 -1.71 12.72 -8.94
C ASP A 42 -1.92 12.36 -7.46
N GLY A 43 -2.35 11.13 -7.17
CA GLY A 43 -2.45 10.63 -5.79
C GLY A 43 -1.11 10.62 -5.06
N PHE A 44 -0.02 10.25 -5.75
CA PHE A 44 1.31 10.32 -5.18
C PHE A 44 1.85 11.75 -5.08
N ARG A 45 1.58 12.61 -6.09
CA ARG A 45 1.96 14.03 -6.01
C ARG A 45 1.29 14.74 -4.85
N LEU A 46 0.02 14.44 -4.57
CA LEU A 46 -0.70 14.96 -3.42
C LEU A 46 -0.11 14.46 -2.11
N PHE A 47 0.26 13.19 -2.04
CA PHE A 47 0.96 12.61 -0.90
C PHE A 47 2.28 13.33 -0.60
N LEU A 48 3.08 13.62 -1.64
CA LEU A 48 4.33 14.39 -1.50
C LEU A 48 4.08 15.86 -1.13
N LYS A 49 3.11 16.51 -1.78
CA LYS A 49 2.79 17.93 -1.56
C LYS A 49 2.32 18.20 -0.14
N ASN A 50 1.63 17.24 0.47
CA ASN A 50 1.15 17.39 1.83
C ASN A 50 2.27 17.37 2.90
N ARG A 51 3.55 17.19 2.53
CA ARG A 51 4.75 17.21 3.42
C ARG A 51 4.51 16.52 4.77
N GLN A 52 3.71 15.45 4.72
CA GLN A 52 3.15 14.84 5.91
C GLN A 52 4.20 13.99 6.64
N ILE A 53 5.27 13.64 5.95
CA ILE A 53 6.34 12.81 6.49
C ILE A 53 7.67 13.54 6.24
N LYS A 54 8.20 14.17 7.29
CA LYS A 54 9.50 14.86 7.26
C LYS A 54 10.63 13.83 7.35
N TRP A 55 10.80 13.00 6.33
CA TRP A 55 12.04 12.22 6.13
C TRP A 55 13.12 13.12 5.49
N GLN A 56 13.38 14.25 6.15
CA GLN A 56 14.26 15.31 5.65
C GLN A 56 15.73 14.88 5.61
N ASP A 57 16.10 13.85 6.40
CA ASP A 57 17.49 13.43 6.60
C ASP A 57 17.82 12.04 5.98
N GLU A 58 16.93 11.45 5.15
CA GLU A 58 17.07 10.07 4.64
C GLU A 58 17.17 9.97 3.09
N PRO A 59 17.76 8.88 2.54
CA PRO A 59 18.56 8.83 1.30
C PRO A 59 17.75 8.77 0.00
N GLU A 60 18.43 8.60 -1.14
CA GLU A 60 17.85 8.46 -2.50
C GLU A 60 16.65 7.49 -2.59
N TRP A 61 16.63 6.44 -1.76
CA TRP A 61 15.55 5.45 -1.74
C TRP A 61 14.23 5.95 -1.14
N ARG A 62 14.19 7.14 -0.53
CA ARG A 62 12.99 7.69 0.11
C ARG A 62 11.80 7.80 -0.84
N ILE A 63 12.02 8.28 -2.07
CA ILE A 63 10.93 8.41 -3.04
C ILE A 63 10.38 7.04 -3.40
N THR A 64 11.25 6.05 -3.59
CA THR A 64 10.87 4.66 -3.83
C THR A 64 10.07 4.08 -2.66
N ALA A 65 10.52 4.28 -1.41
CA ALA A 65 9.78 3.81 -0.24
C ALA A 65 8.40 4.47 -0.12
N LEU A 66 8.30 5.78 -0.32
CA LEU A 66 7.04 6.51 -0.29
C LEU A 66 6.09 6.05 -1.41
N ALA A 67 6.62 5.79 -2.60
CA ALA A 67 5.83 5.28 -3.72
C ALA A 67 5.30 3.87 -3.43
N LEU A 68 6.13 3.00 -2.83
CA LEU A 68 5.70 1.67 -2.40
C LEU A 68 4.59 1.75 -1.34
N ILE A 69 4.75 2.62 -0.34
CA ILE A 69 3.72 2.87 0.68
C ILE A 69 2.42 3.32 0.00
N ALA A 70 2.48 4.29 -0.90
CA ALA A 70 1.29 4.81 -1.58
C ALA A 70 0.57 3.73 -2.42
N ALA A 71 1.33 2.92 -3.15
CA ALA A 71 0.78 1.83 -3.95
C ALA A 71 0.13 0.74 -3.08
N VAL A 72 0.78 0.34 -1.99
CA VAL A 72 0.24 -0.66 -1.05
C VAL A 72 -1.01 -0.11 -0.36
N SER A 73 -0.96 1.12 0.15
CA SER A 73 -2.08 1.78 0.83
C SER A 73 -3.31 1.92 -0.06
N ALA A 74 -3.15 2.14 -1.38
CA ALA A 74 -4.27 2.18 -2.31
C ALA A 74 -4.99 0.82 -2.46
N ASN A 75 -4.31 -0.29 -2.14
CA ASN A 75 -4.86 -1.65 -2.15
C ASN A 75 -5.46 -2.06 -0.79
N VAL A 76 -5.07 -1.40 0.29
CA VAL A 76 -5.59 -1.66 1.64
C VAL A 76 -6.95 -1.00 1.82
N LYS A 77 -7.98 -1.80 2.12
CA LYS A 77 -9.36 -1.32 2.36
C LYS A 77 -9.63 -0.98 3.83
N ALA A 78 -9.01 -1.69 4.76
CA ALA A 78 -9.17 -1.51 6.19
C ALA A 78 -7.84 -1.79 6.88
N ILE A 79 -7.52 -1.02 7.92
CA ILE A 79 -6.33 -1.21 8.73
C ILE A 79 -6.73 -2.04 9.94
N ASP A 80 -6.26 -3.28 10.01
CA ASP A 80 -6.39 -4.12 11.22
C ASP A 80 -5.11 -3.99 12.06
N GLU A 81 -5.25 -3.46 13.26
CA GLU A 81 -4.15 -3.26 14.20
C GLU A 81 -3.89 -4.48 15.09
N ARG A 82 -4.79 -5.47 15.10
CA ARG A 82 -4.73 -6.61 16.03
C ARG A 82 -3.55 -7.54 15.73
N GLN A 83 -3.05 -7.52 14.49
CA GLN A 83 -1.95 -8.37 14.05
C GLN A 83 -0.99 -7.61 13.14
N PRO A 84 0.32 -7.89 13.18
CA PRO A 84 1.27 -7.29 12.25
C PRO A 84 1.00 -7.77 10.80
N PHE A 85 1.37 -6.95 9.82
CA PHE A 85 1.17 -7.24 8.39
C PHE A 85 1.68 -8.64 7.99
N ALA A 86 2.85 -9.04 8.49
CA ALA A 86 3.40 -10.37 8.21
C ALA A 86 2.50 -11.52 8.70
N ALA A 87 1.85 -11.37 9.86
CA ALA A 87 0.92 -12.37 10.38
C ALA A 87 -0.38 -12.41 9.55
N GLN A 88 -0.90 -11.24 9.15
CA GLN A 88 -2.06 -11.15 8.27
C GLN A 88 -1.78 -11.76 6.90
N LEU A 89 -0.60 -11.49 6.33
CA LEU A 89 -0.15 -12.07 5.06
C LEU A 89 0.00 -13.59 5.17
N ALA A 90 0.64 -14.10 6.22
CA ALA A 90 0.78 -15.54 6.47
C ALA A 90 -0.60 -16.22 6.60
N ALA A 91 -1.55 -15.60 7.28
CA ALA A 91 -2.91 -16.12 7.42
C ALA A 91 -3.66 -16.18 6.07
N VAL A 92 -3.49 -15.18 5.20
CA VAL A 92 -4.06 -15.18 3.84
C VAL A 92 -3.40 -16.25 2.96
N MET A 93 -2.08 -16.37 3.02
CA MET A 93 -1.33 -17.38 2.27
C MET A 93 -1.67 -18.80 2.72
N SER A 94 -1.92 -18.98 4.02
CA SER A 94 -2.39 -20.25 4.58
C SER A 94 -3.85 -20.58 4.21
N LYS A 95 -4.72 -19.55 4.06
CA LYS A 95 -6.14 -19.74 3.73
C LYS A 95 -6.47 -19.94 2.25
N GLY A 96 -5.60 -19.63 1.30
CA GLY A 96 -5.82 -20.07 -0.08
C GLY A 96 -4.99 -19.42 -1.17
N ARG A 97 -4.05 -20.19 -1.74
CA ARG A 97 -4.14 -20.69 -3.12
C ARG A 97 -2.90 -21.49 -3.54
N PHE A 98 -2.99 -22.81 -3.38
CA PHE A 98 -2.83 -23.74 -4.50
C PHE A 98 -4.09 -24.62 -4.53
N TYR A 99 -5.22 -24.02 -4.89
CA TYR A 99 -6.25 -24.84 -5.55
C TYR A 99 -5.74 -25.04 -6.99
N SER A 100 -5.01 -26.15 -7.16
CA SER A 100 -5.08 -27.06 -8.30
C SER A 100 -5.46 -26.41 -9.65
N SER A 101 -4.51 -26.13 -10.54
CA SER A 101 -4.20 -27.10 -11.61
C SER A 101 -4.45 -28.56 -11.21
N VAL A 102 -5.19 -29.29 -12.05
CA VAL A 102 -5.65 -30.69 -11.92
C VAL A 102 -7.07 -30.79 -11.37
N GLY A 103 -8.03 -30.93 -12.30
CA GLY A 103 -9.43 -31.18 -11.97
C GLY A 103 -10.42 -31.11 -13.14
N SER A 104 -9.99 -31.03 -14.41
CA SER A 104 -10.89 -31.35 -15.52
C SER A 104 -10.97 -32.87 -15.67
N LYS A 105 -11.86 -33.48 -14.88
CA LYS A 105 -12.41 -34.81 -15.14
C LYS A 105 -13.88 -34.63 -15.53
N ASN A 106 -14.14 -34.89 -16.81
CA ASN A 106 -15.29 -35.59 -17.40
C ASN A 106 -16.70 -35.39 -16.81
N THR A 107 -17.66 -34.97 -17.66
CA THR A 107 -18.81 -35.81 -18.06
C THR A 107 -19.67 -35.07 -19.11
N GLY A 108 -19.91 -35.73 -20.25
CA GLY A 108 -20.78 -35.31 -21.35
C GLY A 108 -20.54 -36.19 -22.55
#